data_AF-A0AAD4C657-F1
#
_entry.id   AF-A0AAD4C657-F1
#
_cell.length_a   1.000
_cell.length_b   1.000
_cell.length_c   1.000
_cell.angle_alpha   90.00
_cell.angle_beta   90.00
_cell.angle_gamma   90.00
#
_symmetry.space_group_name_H-M   'P 1'
#
loop_
_entity.id
_entity.type
_entity.pdbx_description
1 polymer ?
#
loop_
_entity_poly.entity_id
_entity_poly.type
_entity_poly.pdbx_seq_one_letter_code
_entity_poly.pdbx_strand_id
1 'polypeptide(L)'
;MPPARRRPDPAYNEKNGFRESGAAPVDKNSPDDITIRNVRLAQYILATKGSFVPSTQPAETVDTLTEKIKELRKQHARDLEKLFEFQLSEYHQELNDHRVCHDDSAYMDIDEGYSQQVEFRNQLQDLDSRVLKMDRFKGDMDDALSTLRYTHLMRVTRLIKRRNELKSQDVAARQKRDAWFPQTPQQYHHIMERDHQLRVARFLTSSTTEQEKMKDEFNWASRAVQPLLSAYKTNLQYAFKDEVNSAINGLVVSDPRRRLSRQTDDVFTRFSPVS
;
A
#
# COMPACT_ATOMS: atom_id res chain seq x y z
N MET A 1 -24.92 -9.16 13.93
CA MET A 1 -25.55 -9.54 12.64
C MET A 1 -24.85 -8.81 11.52
N PRO A 2 -24.33 -9.49 10.49
CA PRO A 2 -23.74 -8.82 9.34
C PRO A 2 -24.84 -8.10 8.53
N PRO A 3 -24.57 -6.91 7.98
CA PRO A 3 -25.56 -6.19 7.19
C PRO A 3 -25.95 -6.99 5.93
N ALA A 4 -27.25 -7.02 5.66
CA ALA A 4 -27.82 -7.68 4.49
C ALA A 4 -27.19 -7.08 3.21
N ARG A 5 -26.56 -7.94 2.41
CA ARG A 5 -25.99 -7.54 1.12
C ARG A 5 -27.13 -7.09 0.21
N ARG A 6 -26.99 -5.90 -0.40
CA ARG A 6 -27.95 -5.40 -1.39
C ARG A 6 -28.07 -6.43 -2.51
N ARG A 7 -29.31 -6.81 -2.84
CA ARG A 7 -29.58 -7.68 -3.99
C ARG A 7 -29.23 -6.91 -5.27
N PRO A 8 -28.62 -7.55 -6.28
CA PRO A 8 -28.38 -6.92 -7.57
C PRO A 8 -29.72 -6.50 -8.19
N ASP A 9 -29.71 -5.33 -8.83
CA ASP A 9 -30.86 -4.77 -9.51
C ASP A 9 -31.23 -5.70 -10.69
N PRO A 10 -32.51 -6.14 -10.81
CA PRO A 10 -32.95 -7.07 -11.85
C PRO A 10 -32.66 -6.59 -13.28
N ALA A 11 -32.45 -5.28 -13.49
CA ALA A 11 -32.04 -4.72 -14.77
C ALA A 11 -30.68 -5.25 -15.29
N TYR A 12 -29.85 -5.83 -14.41
CA TYR A 12 -28.53 -6.37 -14.73
C TYR A 12 -28.45 -7.90 -14.67
N ASN A 13 -29.59 -8.60 -14.58
CA ASN A 13 -29.58 -10.05 -14.75
C ASN A 13 -29.07 -10.38 -16.18
N GLU A 14 -28.09 -11.28 -16.25
CA GLU A 14 -27.45 -11.77 -17.49
C GLU A 14 -26.55 -10.77 -18.24
N LYS A 15 -26.46 -9.51 -17.79
CA LYS A 15 -25.50 -8.53 -18.30
C LYS A 15 -24.32 -8.43 -17.34
N ASN A 16 -23.09 -8.59 -17.84
CA ASN A 16 -21.86 -8.60 -17.02
C ASN A 16 -21.54 -7.26 -16.30
N GLY A 17 -22.47 -6.31 -16.18
CA GLY A 17 -22.24 -4.98 -15.59
C GLY A 17 -21.29 -4.08 -16.40
N PHE A 18 -20.67 -4.61 -17.44
CA PHE A 18 -19.94 -3.87 -18.46
C PHE A 18 -20.88 -3.58 -19.63
N ARG A 19 -20.72 -2.43 -20.29
CA ARG A 19 -21.32 -2.23 -21.61
C ARG A 19 -20.87 -3.39 -22.49
N GLU A 20 -21.82 -4.17 -23.02
CA GLU A 20 -21.52 -5.05 -24.15
C GLU A 20 -20.89 -4.15 -25.19
N SER A 21 -19.64 -4.46 -25.53
CA SER A 21 -18.92 -3.76 -26.59
C SER A 21 -19.72 -4.02 -27.85
N GLY A 22 -20.66 -3.15 -28.16
CA GLY A 22 -21.40 -3.12 -29.42
C GLY A 22 -20.45 -2.72 -30.55
N ALA A 23 -19.36 -3.46 -30.69
CA ALA A 23 -18.52 -3.44 -31.86
C ALA A 23 -19.37 -4.02 -32.97
N ALA A 24 -20.02 -3.14 -33.73
CA ALA A 24 -20.41 -3.45 -35.08
C ALA A 24 -19.22 -4.17 -35.76
N PRO A 25 -19.46 -5.18 -36.62
CA PRO A 25 -18.39 -5.88 -37.31
C PRO A 25 -17.52 -4.85 -38.04
N VAL A 26 -16.27 -4.73 -37.59
CA VAL A 26 -15.28 -3.80 -38.14
C VAL A 26 -15.14 -4.09 -39.62
N ASP A 27 -15.51 -3.13 -40.47
CA ASP A 27 -15.25 -3.21 -41.90
C ASP A 27 -13.73 -3.18 -42.12
N LYS A 28 -13.17 -4.27 -42.60
CA LYS A 28 -11.72 -4.40 -42.86
C LYS A 28 -11.26 -3.50 -44.01
N ASN A 29 -12.19 -3.03 -44.84
CA ASN A 29 -11.89 -2.25 -46.04
C ASN A 29 -12.06 -0.74 -45.82
N SER A 30 -12.71 -0.33 -44.73
CA SER A 30 -12.85 1.06 -44.31
C SER A 30 -12.62 1.13 -42.81
N PRO A 31 -11.37 1.33 -42.34
CA PRO A 31 -11.08 1.36 -40.92
C PRO A 31 -11.85 2.51 -40.27
N ASP A 32 -12.86 2.19 -39.47
CA ASP A 32 -13.59 3.18 -38.66
C ASP A 32 -12.58 3.96 -37.80
N ASP A 33 -12.85 5.23 -37.52
CA ASP A 33 -12.00 6.09 -36.67
C ASP A 33 -11.64 5.45 -35.32
N ILE A 34 -12.49 4.56 -34.81
CA ILE A 34 -12.26 3.78 -33.58
C ILE A 34 -11.02 2.90 -33.74
N THR A 35 -10.87 2.25 -34.89
CA THR A 35 -9.73 1.36 -35.18
C THR A 35 -8.43 2.13 -35.31
N ILE A 36 -8.44 3.27 -36.00
CA ILE A 36 -7.27 4.15 -36.17
C ILE A 36 -6.82 4.64 -34.79
N ARG A 37 -7.74 5.11 -33.95
CA ARG A 37 -7.45 5.58 -32.59
C ARG A 37 -6.93 4.46 -31.69
N ASN A 38 -7.51 3.26 -31.75
CA ASN A 38 -7.03 2.10 -31.00
C ASN A 38 -5.61 1.71 -31.40
N VAL A 39 -5.28 1.77 -32.69
CA VAL A 39 -3.94 1.55 -33.20
C VAL A 39 -2.98 2.62 -32.68
N ARG A 40 -3.36 3.91 -32.73
CA ARG A 40 -2.56 5.02 -32.17
C ARG A 40 -2.30 4.84 -30.68
N LEU A 41 -3.33 4.48 -29.91
CA LEU A 41 -3.22 4.21 -28.48
C LEU A 41 -2.29 3.01 -28.22
N ALA A 42 -2.42 1.92 -28.98
CA ALA A 42 -1.55 0.76 -28.84
C ALA A 42 -0.09 1.11 -29.15
N GLN A 43 0.17 1.87 -30.22
CA GLN A 43 1.50 2.38 -30.56
C GLN A 43 2.06 3.28 -29.45
N TYR A 44 1.25 4.18 -28.92
CA TYR A 44 1.63 5.03 -27.78
C TYR A 44 1.98 4.19 -26.55
N ILE A 45 1.17 3.20 -26.21
CA ILE A 45 1.43 2.28 -25.09
C ILE A 45 2.73 1.51 -25.32
N LEU A 46 2.97 1.00 -26.52
CA LEU A 46 4.20 0.27 -26.84
C LEU A 46 5.44 1.17 -26.76
N ALA A 47 5.36 2.40 -27.28
CA ALA A 47 6.44 3.38 -27.21
C ALA A 47 6.72 3.81 -25.77
N THR A 48 5.69 3.97 -24.95
CA THR A 48 5.82 4.49 -23.58
C THR A 48 6.03 3.43 -22.51
N LYS A 49 5.59 2.18 -22.76
CA LYS A 49 5.65 1.06 -21.82
C LYS A 49 6.49 -0.11 -22.31
N GLY A 50 7.30 0.07 -23.37
CA GLY A 50 8.25 -0.93 -23.88
C GLY A 50 8.92 -1.66 -22.72
N SER A 51 8.61 -2.95 -22.59
CA SER A 51 8.81 -3.64 -21.32
C SER A 51 10.24 -4.12 -21.16
N PHE A 52 10.89 -3.67 -20.09
CA PHE A 52 11.99 -4.42 -19.51
C PHE A 52 11.39 -5.61 -18.79
N VAL A 53 11.66 -6.83 -19.26
CA VAL A 53 11.29 -8.06 -18.53
C VAL A 53 12.18 -8.11 -17.29
N PRO A 54 11.65 -7.95 -16.06
CA PRO A 54 12.50 -7.94 -14.88
C PRO A 54 13.04 -9.35 -14.65
N SER A 55 14.36 -9.47 -14.81
CA SER A 55 15.14 -10.65 -14.47
C SER A 55 15.12 -10.87 -12.95
N THR A 56 14.84 -12.12 -12.54
CA THR A 56 14.95 -12.68 -11.18
C THR A 56 14.45 -11.79 -10.03
N GLN A 57 13.25 -12.07 -9.51
CA GLN A 57 12.74 -11.35 -8.35
C GLN A 57 13.53 -11.71 -7.08
N PRO A 58 14.09 -10.72 -6.36
CA PRO A 58 14.72 -10.97 -5.07
C PRO A 58 13.68 -11.43 -4.03
N ALA A 59 14.15 -12.10 -2.98
CA ALA A 59 13.31 -12.59 -1.89
C ALA A 59 12.38 -11.49 -1.34
N GLU A 60 11.09 -11.79 -1.26
CA GLU A 60 10.07 -10.84 -0.81
C GLU A 60 10.21 -10.56 0.69
N THR A 61 10.66 -9.35 1.03
CA THR A 61 10.65 -8.82 2.40
C THR A 61 9.56 -7.75 2.56
N VAL A 62 9.19 -7.44 3.80
CA VAL A 62 8.21 -6.37 4.08
C VAL A 62 8.66 -5.03 3.49
N ASP A 63 9.96 -4.72 3.55
CA ASP A 63 10.50 -3.47 3.05
C ASP A 63 10.48 -3.41 1.53
N THR A 64 10.93 -4.46 0.84
CA THR A 64 10.86 -4.53 -0.63
C THR A 64 9.42 -4.43 -1.14
N LEU A 65 8.43 -5.02 -0.43
CA LEU A 65 7.02 -4.85 -0.78
C LEU A 65 6.53 -3.41 -0.58
N THR A 66 7.01 -2.70 0.46
CA THR A 66 6.65 -1.29 0.65
C THR A 66 7.22 -0.40 -0.44
N GLU A 67 8.45 -0.68 -0.88
CA GLU A 67 9.08 0.02 -1.99
C GLU A 67 8.34 -0.24 -3.29
N LYS A 68 8.03 -1.51 -3.60
CA LYS A 68 7.20 -1.88 -4.76
C LYS A 68 5.85 -1.16 -4.76
N ILE A 69 5.18 -1.04 -3.61
CA ILE A 69 3.91 -0.30 -3.52
C ILE A 69 4.13 1.20 -3.81
N LYS A 70 5.20 1.80 -3.27
CA LYS A 70 5.53 3.22 -3.54
C LYS A 70 5.84 3.44 -5.02
N GLU A 71 6.63 2.56 -5.62
CA GLU A 71 6.98 2.60 -7.03
C GLU A 71 5.73 2.46 -7.91
N LEU A 72 4.87 1.48 -7.62
CA LEU A 72 3.65 1.25 -8.37
C LEU A 72 2.66 2.43 -8.29
N ARG A 73 2.62 3.14 -7.16
CA ARG A 73 1.86 4.41 -7.03
C ARG A 73 2.45 5.53 -7.87
N LYS A 74 3.78 5.67 -7.90
CA LYS A 74 4.48 6.64 -8.76
C LYS A 74 4.24 6.32 -10.23
N GLN A 75 4.31 5.04 -10.61
CA GLN A 75 4.01 4.58 -11.96
C GLN A 75 2.57 4.89 -12.34
N HIS A 76 1.61 4.67 -11.44
CA HIS A 76 0.21 5.01 -11.69
C HIS A 76 0.00 6.51 -11.93
N ALA A 77 0.66 7.38 -11.16
CA ALA A 77 0.59 8.83 -11.38
C ALA A 77 1.13 9.22 -12.77
N ARG A 78 2.29 8.67 -13.16
CA ARG A 78 2.87 8.87 -14.50
C ARG A 78 1.98 8.34 -15.61
N ASP A 79 1.37 7.18 -15.40
CA ASP A 79 0.46 6.57 -16.38
C ASP A 79 -0.82 7.41 -16.55
N LEU A 80 -1.32 8.06 -15.49
CA LEU A 80 -2.45 8.98 -15.57
C LEU A 80 -2.07 10.26 -16.32
N GLU A 81 -0.92 10.87 -15.99
CA GLU A 81 -0.40 12.06 -16.67
C GLU A 81 -0.27 11.81 -18.18
N LYS A 82 0.37 10.71 -18.57
CA LYS A 82 0.48 10.25 -19.96
C LYS A 82 -0.86 10.04 -20.64
N LEU A 83 -1.84 9.45 -19.94
CA LEU A 83 -3.18 9.26 -20.48
C LEU A 83 -3.86 10.60 -20.77
N PHE A 84 -3.75 11.57 -19.87
CA PHE A 84 -4.29 12.91 -20.07
C PHE A 84 -3.58 13.66 -21.19
N GLU A 85 -2.25 13.57 -21.28
CA GLU A 85 -1.47 14.16 -22.39
C GLU A 85 -1.92 13.59 -23.74
N PHE A 86 -2.03 12.26 -23.85
CA PHE A 86 -2.51 11.59 -25.06
C PHE A 86 -3.93 12.02 -25.43
N GLN A 87 -4.82 12.16 -24.44
CA GLN A 87 -6.19 12.61 -24.69
C GLN A 87 -6.25 14.06 -25.16
N LEU A 88 -5.44 14.94 -24.57
CA LEU A 88 -5.34 16.32 -25.02
C LEU A 88 -4.78 16.41 -26.45
N SER A 89 -3.78 15.59 -26.80
CA SER A 89 -3.24 15.60 -28.15
C SER A 89 -4.24 15.09 -29.18
N GLU A 90 -4.97 14.02 -28.88
CA GLU A 90 -6.04 13.50 -29.76
C GLU A 90 -7.18 14.51 -29.89
N TYR A 91 -7.56 15.19 -28.80
CA TYR A 91 -8.56 16.25 -28.83
C TYR A 91 -8.15 17.41 -29.74
N HIS A 92 -6.92 17.90 -29.59
CA HIS A 92 -6.42 18.98 -30.43
C HIS A 92 -6.32 18.57 -31.89
N GLN A 93 -5.91 17.32 -32.15
CA GLN A 93 -5.84 16.80 -33.50
C GLN A 93 -7.24 16.76 -34.15
N GLU A 94 -8.25 16.24 -33.45
CA GLU A 94 -9.61 16.17 -34.00
C GLU A 94 -10.19 17.57 -34.26
N LEU A 95 -9.98 18.53 -33.35
CA LEU A 95 -10.39 19.92 -33.60
C LEU A 95 -9.69 20.53 -34.80
N ASN A 96 -8.42 20.21 -35.01
CA ASN A 96 -7.69 20.69 -36.17
C ASN A 96 -8.18 20.02 -37.45
N ASP A 97 -8.37 18.70 -37.44
CA ASP A 97 -8.91 17.94 -38.57
C ASP A 97 -10.31 18.46 -38.96
N HIS A 98 -11.16 18.75 -37.96
CA HIS A 98 -12.46 19.37 -38.15
C HIS A 98 -12.37 20.79 -38.72
N ARG A 99 -11.44 21.61 -38.25
CA ARG A 99 -11.24 22.97 -38.82
C ARG A 99 -10.80 22.91 -40.28
N VAL A 100 -9.93 21.95 -40.61
CA VAL A 100 -9.39 21.77 -41.96
C VAL A 100 -10.42 21.14 -42.90
N CYS A 101 -11.42 20.41 -42.40
CA CYS A 101 -12.46 19.82 -43.24
C CYS A 101 -13.49 20.84 -43.77
N HIS A 102 -13.54 22.05 -43.21
CA HIS A 102 -14.33 23.13 -43.80
C HIS A 102 -13.60 23.64 -45.06
N ASP A 103 -14.09 23.22 -46.23
CA ASP A 103 -13.74 23.83 -47.51
C ASP A 103 -14.35 25.24 -47.62
N ASP A 104 -13.82 26.10 -48.49
CA ASP A 104 -14.31 27.46 -48.74
C ASP A 104 -15.81 27.46 -49.12
N SER A 105 -16.33 26.33 -49.62
CA SER A 105 -17.75 26.10 -49.89
C SER A 105 -18.65 26.18 -48.66
N ALA A 106 -18.13 25.97 -47.45
CA ALA A 106 -18.88 26.11 -46.19
C ALA A 106 -19.20 27.58 -45.86
N TYR A 107 -18.54 28.53 -46.52
CA TYR A 107 -18.72 29.98 -46.34
C TYR A 107 -19.40 30.66 -47.53
N MET A 108 -19.94 29.89 -48.48
CA MET A 108 -20.74 30.45 -49.56
C MET A 108 -22.03 31.07 -49.00
N ASP A 109 -22.42 32.23 -49.52
CA ASP A 109 -23.69 32.87 -49.18
C ASP A 109 -24.83 31.91 -49.53
N ILE A 110 -25.52 31.41 -48.51
CA ILE A 110 -26.61 30.46 -48.66
C ILE A 110 -27.83 31.21 -49.14
N ASP A 111 -28.36 30.80 -50.29
CA ASP A 111 -29.63 31.31 -50.79
C ASP A 111 -30.78 30.54 -50.11
N GLU A 112 -31.52 31.24 -49.25
CA GLU A 112 -32.69 30.70 -48.53
C GLU A 112 -33.80 30.20 -49.47
N GLY A 113 -33.78 30.62 -50.74
CA GLY A 113 -34.68 30.12 -51.79
C GLY A 113 -34.41 28.67 -52.22
N TYR A 114 -33.25 28.10 -51.90
CA TYR A 114 -32.88 26.73 -52.26
C TYR A 114 -32.87 25.82 -51.03
N SER A 115 -33.91 24.98 -50.90
CA SER A 115 -34.09 24.07 -49.76
C SER A 115 -32.88 23.16 -49.50
N GLN A 116 -32.22 22.69 -50.56
CA GLN A 116 -31.05 21.80 -50.45
C GLN A 116 -29.86 22.48 -49.74
N GLN A 117 -29.67 23.78 -49.93
CA GLN A 117 -28.58 24.52 -49.29
C GLN A 117 -28.86 24.72 -47.79
N VAL A 118 -30.13 24.97 -47.44
CA VAL A 118 -30.58 25.09 -46.05
C VAL A 118 -30.44 23.75 -45.31
N GLU A 119 -30.82 22.64 -45.95
CA GLU A 119 -30.64 21.29 -45.39
C GLU A 119 -29.17 20.96 -45.14
N PHE A 120 -28.30 21.25 -46.11
CA PHE A 120 -26.86 21.06 -45.97
C PHE A 120 -26.29 21.86 -44.78
N ARG A 121 -26.68 23.13 -44.62
CA ARG A 121 -26.27 23.98 -43.49
C ARG A 121 -26.69 23.38 -42.15
N ASN A 122 -27.94 22.93 -42.04
CA ASN A 122 -28.46 22.35 -40.79
C ASN A 122 -27.72 21.06 -40.43
N GLN A 123 -27.41 20.23 -41.42
CA GLN A 123 -26.61 19.01 -41.22
C GLN A 123 -25.18 19.33 -40.78
N LEU A 124 -24.56 20.35 -41.37
CA LEU A 124 -23.22 20.81 -40.97
C LEU A 124 -23.23 21.35 -39.54
N GLN A 125 -24.22 22.18 -39.18
CA GLN A 125 -24.35 22.72 -37.82
C GLN A 125 -24.60 21.64 -36.77
N ASP A 126 -25.37 20.60 -37.12
CA ASP A 126 -25.58 19.44 -36.25
C ASP A 126 -24.31 18.58 -36.11
N LEU A 127 -23.52 18.46 -37.19
CA LEU A 127 -22.21 17.81 -37.15
C LEU A 127 -21.25 18.58 -36.22
N ASP A 128 -21.11 19.90 -36.40
CA ASP A 128 -20.29 20.78 -35.54
C ASP A 128 -20.71 20.65 -34.07
N SER A 129 -22.02 20.66 -33.81
CA SER A 129 -22.56 20.51 -32.47
C SER A 129 -22.22 19.16 -31.85
N ARG A 130 -22.19 18.08 -32.64
CA ARG A 130 -21.80 16.74 -32.18
C ARG A 130 -20.30 16.65 -31.88
N VAL A 131 -19.47 17.21 -32.74
CA VAL A 131 -18.00 17.24 -32.56
C VAL A 131 -17.64 18.04 -31.31
N LEU A 132 -18.27 19.20 -31.10
CA LEU A 132 -18.05 20.02 -29.90
C LEU A 132 -18.55 19.35 -28.60
N LYS A 133 -19.61 18.54 -28.66
CA LYS A 133 -20.15 17.83 -27.49
C LYS A 133 -19.24 16.73 -26.97
N MET A 134 -18.37 16.19 -27.81
CA MET A 134 -17.30 15.27 -27.40
C MET A 134 -17.80 13.99 -26.71
N ASP A 135 -19.04 13.58 -26.94
CA ASP A 135 -19.65 12.49 -26.15
C ASP A 135 -18.92 11.16 -26.31
N ARG A 136 -18.34 10.92 -27.51
CA ARG A 136 -17.48 9.77 -27.78
C ARG A 136 -16.16 9.82 -27.01
N PHE A 137 -15.49 10.98 -26.97
CA PHE A 137 -14.22 11.15 -26.26
C PHE A 137 -14.36 10.95 -24.76
N LYS A 138 -15.46 11.45 -24.18
CA LYS A 138 -15.78 11.26 -22.77
C LYS A 138 -15.93 9.77 -22.42
N GLY A 139 -16.67 9.02 -23.24
CA GLY A 139 -16.87 7.58 -23.02
C GLY A 139 -15.55 6.80 -23.03
N ASP A 140 -14.74 7.00 -24.06
CA ASP A 140 -13.44 6.31 -24.19
C ASP A 140 -12.47 6.71 -23.05
N MET A 141 -12.53 7.97 -22.62
CA MET A 141 -11.74 8.50 -21.52
C MET A 141 -12.11 7.82 -20.20
N ASP A 142 -13.40 7.75 -19.91
CA ASP A 142 -13.93 7.11 -18.71
C ASP A 142 -13.59 5.61 -18.67
N ASP A 143 -13.66 4.92 -19.81
CA ASP A 143 -13.32 3.50 -19.93
C ASP A 143 -11.81 3.26 -19.73
N ALA A 144 -10.96 4.06 -20.35
CA ALA A 144 -9.51 3.98 -20.18
C ALA A 144 -9.08 4.29 -18.74
N LEU A 145 -9.64 5.35 -18.15
CA LEU A 145 -9.41 5.75 -16.76
C LEU A 145 -9.86 4.65 -15.79
N SER A 146 -11.05 4.08 -16.01
CA SER A 146 -11.61 3.00 -15.18
C SER A 146 -10.73 1.76 -15.23
N THR A 147 -10.27 1.37 -16.42
CA THR A 147 -9.36 0.25 -16.62
C THR A 147 -8.03 0.48 -15.91
N LEU A 148 -7.44 1.67 -16.02
CA LEU A 148 -6.18 2.04 -15.40
C LEU A 148 -6.30 2.03 -13.86
N ARG A 149 -7.39 2.60 -13.32
CA ARG A 149 -7.69 2.58 -11.88
C ARG A 149 -7.90 1.17 -11.35
N TYR A 150 -8.69 0.36 -12.06
CA TYR A 150 -8.98 -1.01 -11.68
C TYR A 150 -7.71 -1.87 -11.62
N THR A 151 -6.89 -1.83 -12.68
CA THR A 151 -5.65 -2.60 -12.76
C THR A 151 -4.65 -2.18 -11.68
N HIS A 152 -4.51 -0.87 -11.43
CA HIS A 152 -3.70 -0.35 -10.33
C HIS A 152 -4.19 -0.86 -8.97
N LEU A 153 -5.48 -0.72 -8.68
CA LEU A 153 -6.07 -1.15 -7.40
C LEU A 153 -5.90 -2.65 -7.19
N MET A 154 -6.12 -3.47 -8.22
CA MET A 154 -5.93 -4.92 -8.17
C MET A 154 -4.49 -5.28 -7.81
N ARG A 155 -3.50 -4.61 -8.39
CA ARG A 155 -2.07 -4.85 -8.10
C ARG A 155 -1.70 -4.40 -6.69
N VAL A 156 -2.10 -3.18 -6.29
CA VAL A 156 -1.82 -2.64 -4.95
C VAL A 156 -2.43 -3.52 -3.87
N THR A 157 -3.70 -3.93 -4.03
CA THR A 157 -4.39 -4.76 -3.03
C THR A 157 -3.71 -6.12 -2.85
N ARG A 158 -3.24 -6.75 -3.93
CA ARG A 158 -2.44 -7.98 -3.83
C ARG A 158 -1.14 -7.77 -3.03
N LEU A 159 -0.39 -6.71 -3.32
CA LEU A 159 0.85 -6.39 -2.61
C LEU A 159 0.60 -6.06 -1.12
N ILE A 160 -0.47 -5.34 -0.80
CA ILE A 160 -0.84 -5.03 0.59
C ILE A 160 -1.21 -6.30 1.35
N LYS A 161 -2.01 -7.20 0.75
CA LYS A 161 -2.35 -8.50 1.35
C LYS A 161 -1.08 -9.27 1.67
N ARG A 162 -0.18 -9.40 0.69
CA ARG A 162 1.10 -10.10 0.86
C ARG A 162 1.96 -9.50 1.97
N ARG A 163 2.06 -8.17 2.03
CA ARG A 163 2.77 -7.46 3.08
C ARG A 163 2.18 -7.74 4.46
N ASN A 164 0.86 -7.75 4.57
CA ASN A 164 0.18 -8.02 5.84
C ASN A 164 0.35 -9.47 6.28
N GLU A 165 0.34 -10.43 5.34
CA GLU A 165 0.65 -11.83 5.61
C GLU A 165 2.05 -11.98 6.20
N LEU A 166 3.09 -11.41 5.57
CA LEU A 166 4.46 -11.48 6.09
C LEU A 166 4.57 -10.85 7.49
N LYS A 167 3.95 -9.68 7.70
CA LYS A 167 3.91 -9.06 9.03
C LYS A 167 3.22 -9.93 10.06
N SER A 168 2.11 -10.57 9.70
CA SER A 168 1.37 -11.47 10.60
C SER A 168 2.18 -12.72 10.93
N GLN A 169 2.97 -13.24 9.98
CA GLN A 169 3.87 -14.36 10.19
C GLN A 169 5.02 -13.96 11.12
N ASP A 170 5.61 -12.78 10.95
CA ASP A 170 6.65 -12.26 11.84
C ASP A 170 6.13 -12.07 13.27
N VAL A 171 4.93 -11.49 13.42
CA VAL A 171 4.28 -11.32 14.72
C VAL A 171 3.95 -12.67 15.35
N ALA A 172 3.39 -13.61 14.59
CA ALA A 172 3.08 -14.96 15.09
C ALA A 172 4.36 -15.72 15.47
N ALA A 173 5.45 -15.58 14.72
CA ALA A 173 6.74 -16.18 15.04
C ALA A 173 7.33 -15.57 16.31
N ARG A 174 7.22 -14.25 16.51
CA ARG A 174 7.59 -13.57 17.76
C ARG A 174 6.73 -14.04 18.93
N GLN A 175 5.41 -14.09 18.78
CA GLN A 175 4.50 -14.59 19.82
C GLN A 175 4.78 -16.03 20.19
N LYS A 176 5.08 -16.91 19.22
CA LYS A 176 5.48 -18.30 19.50
C LYS A 176 6.80 -18.40 20.27
N ARG A 177 7.78 -17.56 19.91
CA ARG A 177 9.06 -17.48 20.65
C ARG A 177 8.85 -16.95 22.06
N ASP A 178 8.01 -15.95 22.22
CA ASP A 178 7.68 -15.35 23.51
C ASP A 178 6.86 -16.28 24.40
N ALA A 179 5.98 -17.11 23.82
CA ALA A 179 5.18 -18.09 24.56
C ALA A 179 5.97 -19.32 25.01
N TRP A 180 7.21 -19.50 24.52
CA TRP A 180 8.08 -20.59 24.95
C TRP A 180 8.76 -20.22 26.26
N PHE A 181 8.60 -21.05 27.29
CA PHE A 181 9.22 -20.84 28.61
C PHE A 181 10.26 -21.95 28.87
N PRO A 182 11.48 -21.62 29.32
CA PRO A 182 12.51 -22.62 29.62
C PRO A 182 12.11 -23.49 30.81
N GLN A 183 12.22 -24.81 30.68
CA GLN A 183 11.87 -25.75 31.74
C GLN A 183 13.04 -26.04 32.68
N THR A 184 14.28 -25.89 32.20
CA THR A 184 15.48 -26.15 32.98
C THR A 184 16.41 -24.94 33.05
N PRO A 185 17.25 -24.80 34.09
CA PRO A 185 18.26 -23.74 34.19
C PRO A 185 19.21 -23.74 32.98
N GLN A 186 19.57 -24.92 32.48
CA GLN A 186 20.39 -25.06 31.28
C GLN A 186 19.70 -24.44 30.07
N GLN A 187 18.40 -24.70 29.86
CA GLN A 187 17.64 -24.10 28.76
C GLN A 187 17.57 -22.57 28.89
N TYR A 188 17.51 -22.04 30.11
CA TYR A 188 17.58 -20.60 30.35
C TYR A 188 18.91 -19.98 29.87
N HIS A 189 20.04 -20.67 30.06
CA HIS A 189 21.34 -20.19 29.54
C HIS A 189 21.47 -20.28 28.01
N HIS A 190 20.71 -21.17 27.37
CA HIS A 190 20.71 -21.30 25.91
C HIS A 190 19.84 -20.25 25.20
N ILE A 191 19.19 -19.36 25.95
CA ILE A 191 18.40 -18.27 25.38
C ILE A 191 19.33 -17.23 24.76
N MET A 192 19.28 -17.10 23.44
CA MET A 192 20.08 -16.10 22.70
C MET A 192 19.54 -14.68 22.84
N GLU A 193 18.22 -14.53 23.04
CA GLU A 193 17.55 -13.23 23.12
C GLU A 193 17.54 -12.70 24.56
N ARG A 194 18.38 -11.69 24.82
CA ARG A 194 18.55 -11.12 26.16
C ARG A 194 17.22 -10.64 26.78
N ASP A 195 16.35 -10.02 25.99
CA ASP A 195 15.05 -9.54 26.47
C ASP A 195 14.14 -10.70 26.94
N HIS A 196 14.22 -11.85 26.28
CA HIS A 196 13.49 -13.05 26.72
C HIS A 196 14.08 -13.58 28.03
N GLN A 197 15.41 -13.69 28.11
CA GLN A 197 16.11 -14.10 29.32
C GLN A 197 15.75 -13.21 30.53
N LEU A 198 15.62 -11.91 30.32
CA LEU A 198 15.23 -10.95 31.37
C LEU A 198 13.78 -11.05 31.77
N ARG A 199 12.88 -11.29 30.81
CA ARG A 199 11.45 -11.53 31.12
C ARG A 199 11.29 -12.75 32.01
N VAL A 200 11.98 -13.84 31.69
CA VAL A 200 12.00 -15.05 32.52
C VAL A 200 12.61 -14.77 33.89
N ALA A 201 13.73 -14.03 33.96
CA ALA A 201 14.35 -13.65 35.21
C ALA A 201 13.40 -12.84 36.11
N ARG A 202 12.78 -11.79 35.55
CA ARG A 202 11.78 -10.95 36.25
C ARG A 202 10.64 -11.79 36.79
N PHE A 203 10.13 -12.72 35.98
CA PHE A 203 9.09 -13.65 36.39
C PHE A 203 9.50 -14.51 37.61
N LEU A 204 10.75 -15.01 37.64
CA LEU A 204 11.23 -15.82 38.78
C LEU A 204 11.36 -15.00 40.07
N THR A 205 11.67 -13.70 39.95
CA THR A 205 11.82 -12.79 41.11
C THR A 205 10.53 -12.10 41.54
N SER A 206 9.50 -12.06 40.70
CA SER A 206 8.28 -11.29 40.95
C SER A 206 7.35 -11.96 41.97
N SER A 207 6.40 -11.19 42.48
CA SER A 207 5.39 -11.66 43.42
C SER A 207 4.38 -12.61 42.73
N THR A 208 3.70 -13.47 43.49
CA THR A 208 2.76 -14.46 42.92
C THR A 208 1.67 -13.83 42.05
N THR A 209 1.17 -12.64 42.42
CA THR A 209 0.14 -11.93 41.65
C THR A 209 0.68 -11.36 40.34
N GLU A 210 1.93 -10.88 40.32
CA GLU A 210 2.61 -10.44 39.11
C GLU A 210 2.98 -11.61 38.21
N GLN A 211 3.35 -12.76 38.78
CA GLN A 211 3.60 -13.99 38.04
C GLN A 211 2.34 -14.42 37.27
N GLU A 212 1.16 -14.38 37.88
CA GLU A 212 -0.09 -14.69 37.17
C GLU A 212 -0.35 -13.72 36.02
N LYS A 213 -0.20 -12.42 36.24
CA LYS A 213 -0.32 -11.42 35.15
C LYS A 213 0.65 -11.66 34.00
N MET A 214 1.91 -11.98 34.30
CA MET A 214 2.92 -12.27 33.28
C MET A 214 2.64 -13.57 32.53
N LYS A 215 2.09 -14.60 33.18
CA LYS A 215 1.66 -15.83 32.49
C LYS A 215 0.58 -15.54 31.48
N ASP A 216 -0.40 -14.71 31.84
CA ASP A 216 -1.50 -14.32 30.95
C ASP A 216 -0.98 -13.42 29.81
N GLU A 217 -0.11 -12.47 30.12
CA GLU A 217 0.47 -11.53 29.13
C GLU A 217 1.31 -12.25 28.06
N PHE A 218 2.17 -13.17 28.47
CA PHE A 218 3.05 -13.92 27.56
C PHE A 218 2.48 -15.28 27.12
N ASN A 219 1.25 -15.61 27.54
CA ASN A 219 0.59 -16.89 27.28
C ASN A 219 1.43 -18.11 27.71
N TRP A 220 2.13 -18.01 28.83
CA TRP A 220 2.91 -19.13 29.37
C TRP A 220 2.02 -20.16 30.03
N ALA A 221 2.09 -21.41 29.55
CA ALA A 221 1.36 -22.51 30.16
C ALA A 221 1.85 -22.75 31.60
N SER A 222 0.94 -22.76 32.58
CA SER A 222 1.28 -23.00 33.99
C SER A 222 2.14 -24.26 34.19
N ARG A 223 1.90 -25.32 33.43
CA ARG A 223 2.68 -26.58 33.48
C ARG A 223 4.13 -26.41 33.03
N ALA A 224 4.39 -25.53 32.06
CA ALA A 224 5.73 -25.29 31.53
C ALA A 224 6.60 -24.46 32.49
N VAL A 225 5.96 -23.63 33.32
CA VAL A 225 6.63 -22.69 34.23
C VAL A 225 7.03 -23.34 35.56
N GLN A 226 6.24 -24.30 36.06
CA GLN A 226 6.45 -24.95 37.36
C GLN A 226 7.84 -25.60 37.53
N PRO A 227 8.43 -26.29 36.54
CA PRO A 227 9.73 -26.95 36.72
C PRO A 227 10.87 -25.98 37.03
N LEU A 228 10.94 -24.84 36.33
CA LEU A 228 11.97 -23.84 36.58
C LEU A 228 11.69 -23.07 37.86
N LEU A 229 10.41 -22.79 38.16
CA LEU A 229 10.02 -22.10 39.37
C LEU A 229 10.29 -22.94 40.64
N SER A 230 10.08 -24.27 40.58
CA SER A 230 10.45 -25.17 41.66
C SER A 230 11.97 -25.30 41.79
N ALA A 231 12.71 -25.39 40.68
CA ALA A 231 14.17 -25.38 40.69
C ALA A 231 14.73 -24.09 41.32
N TYR A 232 14.13 -22.93 41.00
CA TYR A 232 14.52 -21.64 41.57
C TYR A 232 14.21 -21.51 43.07
N LYS A 233 13.09 -22.07 43.53
CA LYS A 233 12.71 -22.09 44.96
C LYS A 233 13.51 -23.10 45.77
N THR A 234 14.00 -24.16 45.14
CA THR A 234 14.76 -25.22 45.81
C THR A 234 16.22 -24.77 45.93
N ASN A 235 16.71 -24.64 47.16
CA ASN A 235 18.04 -24.12 47.51
C ASN A 235 19.24 -24.93 46.96
N LEU A 236 19.03 -25.96 46.15
CA LEU A 236 20.08 -26.80 45.58
C LEU A 236 20.95 -26.07 44.54
N GLN A 237 20.52 -24.91 44.04
CA GLN A 237 21.25 -24.11 43.06
C GLN A 237 21.31 -22.64 43.46
N TYR A 238 21.89 -22.34 44.62
CA TYR A 238 22.15 -20.96 45.05
C TYR A 238 22.83 -20.11 43.96
N ALA A 239 23.77 -20.69 43.21
CA ALA A 239 24.43 -20.06 42.07
C ALA A 239 23.45 -19.54 41.01
N PHE A 240 22.44 -20.34 40.65
CA PHE A 240 21.44 -19.95 39.65
C PHE A 240 20.59 -18.76 40.12
N LYS A 241 20.23 -18.74 41.41
CA LYS A 241 19.46 -17.64 42.00
C LYS A 241 20.25 -16.33 41.98
N ASP A 242 21.54 -16.39 42.31
CA ASP A 242 22.43 -15.22 42.28
C ASP A 242 22.68 -14.72 40.86
N GLU A 243 22.77 -15.61 39.88
CA GLU A 243 22.88 -15.27 38.46
C GLU A 243 21.62 -14.56 37.95
N VAL A 244 20.42 -15.08 38.26
CA VAL A 244 19.14 -14.46 37.89
C VAL A 244 19.02 -13.06 38.50
N ASN A 245 19.37 -12.91 39.78
CA ASN A 245 19.36 -11.61 40.45
C ASN A 245 20.40 -10.64 39.84
N SER A 246 21.59 -11.14 39.50
CA SER A 246 22.65 -10.36 38.86
C SER A 246 22.26 -9.90 37.46
N ALA A 247 21.56 -10.76 36.69
CA ALA A 247 21.05 -10.42 35.36
C ALA A 247 20.04 -9.27 35.42
N ILE A 248 19.18 -9.25 36.44
CA ILE A 248 18.21 -8.15 36.64
C ILE A 248 18.92 -6.87 37.11
N ASN A 249 19.81 -6.99 38.10
CA ASN A 249 20.52 -5.85 38.69
C ASN A 249 21.48 -5.18 37.70
N GLY A 250 22.11 -5.94 36.80
CA GLY A 250 22.99 -5.42 35.75
C GLY A 250 22.29 -4.56 34.70
N LEU A 251 20.95 -4.49 34.71
CA LEU A 251 20.12 -3.68 33.80
C LEU A 251 19.32 -2.59 34.49
N VAL A 252 19.44 -2.45 35.82
CA VAL A 252 19.04 -1.21 36.47
C VAL A 252 20.02 -0.15 35.99
N VAL A 253 19.69 0.46 34.85
CA VAL A 253 20.40 1.62 34.30
C VAL A 253 20.38 2.66 35.40
N SER A 254 21.53 2.79 36.07
CA SER A 254 21.76 3.83 37.06
C SER A 254 21.62 5.14 36.30
N ASP A 255 20.51 5.83 36.48
CA ASP A 255 20.22 7.10 35.81
C ASP A 255 21.45 8.01 35.96
N PRO A 256 22.14 8.38 34.87
CA PRO A 256 23.36 9.18 34.96
C PRO A 256 23.09 10.55 35.61
N ARG A 257 21.83 11.01 35.66
CA ARG A 257 21.43 12.26 36.31
C ARG A 257 21.35 12.16 37.83
N ARG A 258 21.28 10.95 38.40
CA ARG A 258 21.27 10.73 39.87
C ARG A 258 22.65 10.75 40.51
N ARG A 259 23.75 10.79 39.75
CA ARG A 259 25.12 10.78 40.30
C ARG A 259 25.66 12.14 40.71
N LEU A 260 24.99 13.25 40.41
CA LEU A 260 25.55 14.60 40.58
C LEU A 260 25.21 15.31 41.91
N SER A 261 24.57 14.65 42.89
CA SER A 261 24.15 15.32 44.14
C SER A 261 25.01 15.02 45.37
N ARG A 262 26.19 14.39 45.21
CA ARG A 262 27.07 14.04 46.35
C ARG A 262 28.47 14.67 46.33
N GLN A 263 28.77 15.58 45.40
CA GLN A 263 30.13 16.14 45.24
C GLN A 263 30.25 17.66 45.34
N THR A 264 29.19 18.40 45.71
CA THR A 264 29.23 19.88 45.68
C THR A 264 29.10 20.56 47.05
N ASP A 265 29.58 19.94 48.13
CA ASP A 265 29.53 20.58 49.46
C ASP A 265 30.88 21.10 49.97
N ASP A 266 31.98 21.00 49.20
CA ASP A 266 33.33 21.30 49.76
C ASP A 266 34.17 22.36 49.02
N VAL A 267 33.61 23.12 48.07
CA VAL A 267 34.40 24.13 47.32
C VAL A 267 33.68 25.45 47.16
N PHE A 268 33.25 26.09 48.26
CA PHE A 268 32.91 27.52 48.24
C PHE A 268 33.27 28.20 49.56
N THR A 269 34.55 28.16 49.93
CA THR A 269 35.13 29.18 50.82
C THR A 269 36.46 29.63 50.25
N ARG A 270 36.48 30.81 49.62
CA ARG A 270 37.59 31.79 49.56
C ARG A 270 37.42 32.71 48.34
N PHE A 271 36.65 33.77 48.53
CA PHE A 271 36.98 35.05 47.91
C PHE A 271 36.86 36.12 48.99
N SER A 272 38.01 36.46 49.58
CA SER A 272 38.18 37.71 50.33
C SER A 272 38.34 38.85 49.32
N PRO A 273 37.75 40.03 49.57
CA PRO A 273 37.98 41.21 48.75
C PRO A 273 39.31 41.86 49.17
N VAL A 274 40.12 42.25 48.20
CA VAL A 274 41.24 43.17 48.42
C VAL A 274 40.92 44.46 47.68
N SER A 275 40.77 45.51 48.50
CA SER A 275 41.03 46.94 48.32
C SER A 275 40.76 47.59 46.96
#